data_AF-A0A7S1FU90-F1
#
_entry.id   AF-A0A7S1FU90-F1
#
_cell.length_a   1.000
_cell.length_b   1.000
_cell.length_c   1.000
_cell.angle_alpha   90.00
_cell.angle_beta   90.00
_cell.angle_gamma   90.00
#
_symmetry.space_group_name_H-M   'P 1'
#
loop_
_entity.id
_entity.type
_entity.pdbx_description
1 polymer ?
#
loop_
_entity_poly.entity_id
_entity_poly.type
_entity_poly.pdbx_seq_one_letter_code
_entity_poly.pdbx_strand_id
1 'polypeptide(L)'
;MLMRLICLNVFQVINIIGHFSYRRDRHDLMRRFPSWDFSSITPYDETWTDTLESESDCRERGYQSLLWASQQKEDGILMVTHGGLLRFTLADHENVVTEFVNDKCDVVSTGTRNDAKDRFENCELRAYEMSWDDNDIMERPVFTMKELCRSTNVIN
;
A
#
# COMPACT_ATOMS: atom_id res chain seq x y z
N MET A 1 -19.30 13.31 5.65
CA MET A 1 -18.34 12.62 4.76
C MET A 1 -18.61 11.14 4.89
N LEU A 2 -19.07 10.47 3.82
CA LEU A 2 -19.32 9.02 3.84
C LEU A 2 -18.02 8.33 3.39
N MET A 3 -17.43 7.52 4.26
CA MET A 3 -16.24 6.73 3.94
C MET A 3 -16.67 5.47 3.18
N ARG A 4 -16.10 5.24 1.99
CA ARG A 4 -16.26 4.01 1.23
C ARG A 4 -15.13 3.05 1.58
N LEU A 5 -15.48 1.85 2.03
CA LEU A 5 -14.51 0.80 2.37
C LEU A 5 -14.45 -0.21 1.24
N ILE A 6 -13.28 -0.35 0.62
CA ILE A 6 -13.05 -1.22 -0.54
C ILE A 6 -11.93 -2.19 -0.20
N CYS A 7 -12.16 -3.48 -0.46
CA CYS A 7 -11.13 -4.49 -0.28
C CYS A 7 -10.57 -4.91 -1.64
N LEU A 8 -9.26 -4.69 -1.84
CA LEU A 8 -8.57 -5.01 -3.08
C LEU A 8 -7.58 -6.15 -2.89
N ASN A 9 -7.49 -7.02 -3.89
CA ASN A 9 -6.50 -8.10 -3.91
C ASN A 9 -5.05 -7.59 -3.95
N VAL A 10 -4.82 -6.40 -4.52
CA VAL A 10 -3.45 -5.86 -4.67
C VAL A 10 -2.77 -5.54 -3.33
N PHE A 11 -3.51 -5.42 -2.22
CA PHE A 11 -2.96 -5.12 -0.89
C PHE A 11 -2.51 -6.35 -0.09
N GLN A 12 -2.39 -7.52 -0.72
CA GLN A 12 -1.99 -8.75 -0.05
C GLN A 12 -0.55 -8.70 0.50
N VAL A 13 -0.32 -9.41 1.61
CA VAL A 13 1.04 -9.77 2.04
C VAL A 13 1.71 -10.50 0.88
N ILE A 14 3.00 -10.29 0.73
CA ILE A 14 3.87 -11.14 -0.07
C ILE A 14 3.63 -12.60 0.33
N ASN A 15 3.54 -13.51 -0.63
CA ASN A 15 3.53 -14.94 -0.32
C ASN A 15 4.87 -15.26 0.36
N ILE A 16 4.87 -15.51 1.68
CA ILE A 16 6.05 -15.87 2.48
C ILE A 16 5.91 -17.33 2.91
N ILE A 17 6.96 -18.13 2.70
CA ILE A 17 7.03 -19.55 3.10
C ILE A 17 6.74 -19.66 4.60
N GLY A 18 5.80 -20.53 4.96
CA GLY A 18 5.49 -20.91 6.34
C GLY A 18 4.37 -20.12 7.01
N HIS A 19 3.82 -19.08 6.37
CA HIS A 19 2.57 -18.47 6.81
C HIS A 19 1.39 -19.00 5.99
N PHE A 20 0.58 -19.85 6.61
CA PHE A 20 -0.74 -20.25 6.08
C PHE A 20 -1.73 -19.09 6.20
N SER A 21 -1.51 -18.01 5.46
CA SER A 21 -2.45 -16.90 5.37
C SER A 21 -3.52 -17.18 4.30
N TYR A 22 -4.21 -18.32 4.42
CA TYR A 22 -5.37 -18.60 3.59
C TYR A 22 -6.42 -17.53 3.81
N ARG A 23 -6.87 -16.90 2.73
CA ARG A 23 -7.96 -15.94 2.82
C ARG A 23 -9.26 -16.62 3.24
N ARG A 24 -10.08 -15.85 3.94
CA ARG A 24 -11.49 -16.19 4.13
C ARG A 24 -12.21 -16.07 2.79
N ASP A 25 -13.15 -16.97 2.56
CA ASP A 25 -14.06 -16.91 1.42
C ASP A 25 -14.79 -15.55 1.37
N ARG A 26 -14.99 -15.04 0.15
CA ARG A 26 -15.63 -13.74 -0.08
C ARG A 26 -17.01 -13.64 0.57
N HIS A 27 -17.82 -14.71 0.56
CA HIS A 27 -19.14 -14.72 1.17
C HIS A 27 -19.06 -14.64 2.70
N ASP A 28 -18.05 -15.24 3.34
CA ASP A 28 -17.83 -15.06 4.78
C ASP A 28 -17.49 -13.60 5.11
N LEU A 29 -16.64 -12.97 4.29
CA LEU A 29 -16.28 -11.56 4.44
C LEU A 29 -17.48 -10.63 4.24
N MET A 30 -18.26 -10.83 3.18
CA MET A 30 -19.48 -10.05 2.91
C MET A 30 -20.51 -10.19 4.05
N ARG A 31 -20.63 -11.37 4.65
CA ARG A 31 -21.54 -11.59 5.79
C ARG A 31 -21.08 -10.82 7.03
N ARG A 32 -19.77 -10.77 7.29
CA ARG A 32 -19.18 -10.09 8.46
C ARG A 32 -19.14 -8.56 8.29
N PHE A 33 -18.92 -8.09 7.07
CA PHE A 33 -18.72 -6.68 6.74
C PHE A 33 -19.65 -6.25 5.60
N PRO A 34 -20.97 -6.26 5.81
CA PRO A 34 -21.95 -6.04 4.72
C PRO A 34 -21.88 -4.65 4.08
N SER A 35 -21.22 -3.68 4.72
CA SER A 35 -21.02 -2.33 4.19
C SER A 35 -19.75 -2.16 3.35
N TRP A 36 -18.91 -3.19 3.24
CA TRP A 36 -17.66 -3.14 2.48
C TRP A 36 -17.89 -3.61 1.05
N ASP A 37 -17.15 -3.00 0.12
CA ASP A 37 -17.11 -3.41 -1.28
C ASP A 37 -16.06 -4.50 -1.49
N PHE A 38 -16.53 -5.71 -1.85
CA PHE A 38 -15.72 -6.88 -2.15
C PHE A 38 -15.72 -7.25 -3.64
N SER A 39 -16.20 -6.35 -4.52
CA SER A 39 -16.33 -6.62 -5.96
C SER A 39 -15.00 -6.96 -6.64
N SER A 40 -13.89 -6.46 -6.09
CA SER A 40 -12.53 -6.70 -6.60
C SER A 40 -11.88 -8.00 -6.10
N ILE A 41 -12.58 -8.78 -5.26
CA ILE A 41 -12.09 -10.09 -4.77
C ILE A 41 -12.80 -11.22 -5.51
N THR A 42 -12.02 -12.22 -5.89
CA THR A 42 -12.51 -13.51 -6.38
C THR A 42 -13.29 -14.25 -5.28
N PRO A 43 -14.25 -15.13 -5.61
CA PRO A 43 -14.96 -15.90 -4.59
C PRO A 43 -14.02 -16.73 -3.71
N TYR A 44 -13.00 -17.32 -4.33
CA TYR A 44 -12.01 -18.19 -3.70
C TYR A 44 -10.59 -17.63 -3.82
N ASP A 45 -9.70 -18.05 -2.93
CA ASP A 45 -8.28 -17.70 -2.99
C ASP A 45 -7.53 -18.62 -3.96
N GLU A 46 -7.59 -18.29 -5.24
CA GLU A 46 -6.86 -19.00 -6.30
C GLU A 46 -5.41 -18.48 -6.46
N THR A 47 -5.10 -17.38 -5.77
CA THR A 47 -3.83 -16.66 -5.87
C THR A 47 -2.79 -17.12 -4.85
N TRP A 48 -3.17 -17.96 -3.89
CA TRP A 48 -2.23 -18.62 -3.01
C TRP A 48 -1.42 -19.66 -3.77
N THR A 49 -0.09 -19.59 -3.66
CA THR A 49 0.83 -20.55 -4.27
C THR A 49 1.94 -20.92 -3.28
N ASP A 50 2.53 -22.10 -3.45
CA ASP A 50 3.73 -22.50 -2.68
C ASP A 50 4.99 -21.73 -3.09
N THR A 51 4.90 -20.90 -4.14
CA THR A 51 6.03 -20.13 -4.65
C THR A 51 6.03 -18.74 -4.04
N LEU A 52 7.20 -18.33 -3.52
CA LEU A 52 7.40 -16.97 -3.05
C LEU A 52 7.20 -15.99 -4.20
N GLU A 53 6.44 -14.93 -3.94
CA GLU A 53 6.36 -13.80 -4.86
C GLU A 53 7.72 -13.10 -4.94
N SER A 54 8.16 -12.74 -6.14
CA SER A 54 9.40 -12.01 -6.32
C SER A 54 9.27 -10.55 -5.86
N GLU A 55 10.38 -9.91 -5.48
CA GLU A 55 10.35 -8.48 -5.12
C GLU A 55 9.93 -7.58 -6.30
N SER A 56 10.19 -8.01 -7.55
CA SER A 56 9.69 -7.33 -8.76
C SER A 56 8.18 -7.43 -8.92
N ASP A 57 7.60 -8.59 -8.65
CA ASP A 57 6.14 -8.75 -8.75
C ASP A 57 5.44 -7.99 -7.61
N CYS A 58 6.01 -8.03 -6.40
CA CYS A 58 5.48 -7.31 -5.26
C CYS A 58 5.50 -5.78 -5.48
N ARG A 59 6.62 -5.20 -5.95
CA ARG A 59 6.68 -3.75 -6.21
C ARG A 59 5.70 -3.35 -7.32
N GLU A 60 5.59 -4.16 -8.37
CA GLU A 60 4.67 -3.91 -9.49
C GLU A 60 3.23 -3.94 -9.01
N ARG A 61 2.86 -4.93 -8.18
CA ARG A 61 1.53 -5.01 -7.56
C ARG A 61 1.21 -3.82 -6.68
N GLY A 62 2.19 -3.31 -5.94
CA GLY A 62 1.99 -2.08 -5.18
C GLY A 62 1.85 -0.85 -6.07
N TYR A 63 2.56 -0.74 -7.18
CA TYR A 63 2.33 0.32 -8.17
C TYR A 63 0.93 0.25 -8.80
N GLN A 64 0.43 -0.95 -9.11
CA GLN A 64 -0.95 -1.13 -9.57
C GLN A 64 -1.98 -0.61 -8.56
N SER A 65 -1.64 -0.61 -7.26
CA SER A 65 -2.51 -0.02 -6.24
C SER A 65 -2.53 1.51 -6.27
N LEU A 66 -1.42 2.15 -6.66
CA LEU A 66 -1.35 3.61 -6.87
C LEU A 66 -2.12 4.01 -8.15
N LEU A 67 -1.98 3.23 -9.23
CA LEU A 67 -2.81 3.40 -10.43
C LEU A 67 -4.31 3.30 -10.12
N TRP A 68 -4.71 2.32 -9.32
CA TRP A 68 -6.09 2.20 -8.91
C TRP A 68 -6.53 3.41 -8.06
N ALA A 69 -5.67 3.86 -7.14
CA ALA A 69 -5.94 4.99 -6.27
C ALA A 69 -6.12 6.30 -7.06
N SER A 70 -5.32 6.53 -8.10
CA SER A 70 -5.41 7.74 -8.94
C SER A 70 -6.68 7.81 -9.78
N GLN A 71 -7.34 6.68 -10.03
CA GLN A 71 -8.61 6.59 -10.74
C GLN A 71 -9.83 6.78 -9.83
N GLN A 72 -9.63 6.88 -8.52
CA GLN A 72 -10.73 7.11 -7.58
C GLN A 72 -11.16 8.58 -7.59
N LYS A 73 -12.42 8.83 -7.25
CA LYS A 73 -12.99 10.19 -7.19
C LYS A 73 -12.76 10.88 -5.85
N GLU A 74 -12.29 10.12 -4.87
CA GLU A 74 -12.08 10.55 -3.50
C GLU A 74 -10.74 11.29 -3.36
N ASP A 75 -10.74 12.47 -2.75
CA ASP A 75 -9.53 13.27 -2.52
C ASP A 75 -8.59 12.70 -1.44
N GLY A 76 -9.08 11.72 -0.67
CA GLY A 76 -8.34 11.11 0.43
C GLY A 76 -8.62 9.61 0.51
N ILE A 77 -7.55 8.81 0.45
CA ILE A 77 -7.61 7.35 0.47
C ILE A 77 -6.77 6.84 1.63
N LEU A 78 -7.38 6.03 2.50
CA LEU A 78 -6.68 5.28 3.53
C LEU A 78 -6.33 3.90 2.99
N MET A 79 -5.05 3.63 2.79
CA MET A 79 -4.54 2.33 2.38
C MET A 79 -4.11 1.53 3.62
N VAL A 80 -4.81 0.44 3.91
CA VAL A 80 -4.42 -0.50 4.98
C VAL A 80 -3.78 -1.71 4.33
N THR A 81 -2.48 -1.87 4.53
CA THR A 81 -1.68 -2.91 3.89
C THR A 81 -0.45 -3.27 4.74
N HIS A 82 0.46 -4.05 4.17
CA HIS A 82 1.67 -4.52 4.81
C HIS A 82 2.88 -3.65 4.48
N GLY A 83 3.71 -3.40 5.48
CA GLY A 83 4.94 -2.62 5.33
C GLY A 83 5.89 -3.13 4.25
N GLY A 84 5.92 -4.45 4.01
CA GLY A 84 6.73 -5.04 2.95
C GLY A 84 6.31 -4.56 1.56
N LEU A 85 5.00 -4.54 1.27
CA LEU A 85 4.48 -4.06 -0.01
C LEU A 85 4.83 -2.58 -0.21
N LEU A 86 4.55 -1.74 0.78
CA LEU A 86 4.81 -0.31 0.71
C LEU A 86 6.30 -0.01 0.55
N ARG A 87 7.17 -0.72 1.28
CA ARG A 87 8.62 -0.58 1.15
C ARG A 87 9.06 -0.83 -0.29
N PHE A 88 8.73 -1.98 -0.88
CA PHE A 88 9.18 -2.31 -2.24
C PHE A 88 8.61 -1.35 -3.29
N THR A 89 7.38 -0.89 -3.10
CA THR A 89 6.73 0.05 -4.02
C THR A 89 7.36 1.43 -3.96
N LEU A 90 7.48 1.98 -2.75
CA LEU A 90 7.92 3.35 -2.52
C LEU A 90 9.44 3.51 -2.67
N ALA A 91 10.21 2.45 -2.40
CA ALA A 91 11.67 2.51 -2.49
C ALA A 91 12.25 2.14 -3.86
N ASP A 92 11.63 1.17 -4.56
CA ASP A 92 12.31 0.42 -5.61
C ASP A 92 11.52 0.32 -6.93
N HIS A 93 10.34 0.93 -7.03
CA HIS A 93 9.57 0.95 -8.28
C HIS A 93 10.02 2.12 -9.17
N GLU A 94 10.37 1.84 -10.43
CA GLU A 94 10.93 2.84 -11.35
C GLU A 94 10.00 4.03 -11.64
N ASN A 95 8.69 3.80 -11.62
CA ASN A 95 7.66 4.82 -11.83
C ASN A 95 7.09 5.41 -10.51
N VAL A 96 7.85 5.31 -9.40
CA VAL A 96 7.47 5.91 -8.12
C VAL A 96 8.64 6.72 -7.58
N VAL A 97 8.39 8.00 -7.32
CA VAL A 97 9.34 8.94 -6.73
C VAL A 97 8.83 9.35 -5.37
N THR A 98 9.64 9.18 -4.32
CA THR A 98 9.27 9.59 -2.96
C THR A 98 10.02 10.84 -2.54
N GLU A 99 9.30 11.85 -2.08
CA GLU A 99 9.86 13.07 -1.51
C GLU A 99 9.61 13.09 0.00
N PHE A 100 10.68 13.27 0.78
CA PHE A 100 10.57 13.35 2.24
C PHE A 100 10.49 14.79 2.70
N VAL A 101 9.56 15.06 3.60
CA VAL A 101 9.65 16.26 4.43
C VAL A 101 10.82 16.03 5.39
N ASN A 102 11.89 16.83 5.22
CA ASN A 102 12.94 16.99 6.22
C ASN A 102 12.35 17.75 7.42
N ASP A 103 11.36 17.18 8.10
CA ASP A 103 10.83 17.80 9.29
C ASP A 103 11.89 17.66 10.37
N LYS A 104 12.34 18.82 10.84
CA LYS A 104 13.23 18.98 12.01
C LYS A 104 12.61 18.44 13.31
N CYS A 105 11.44 17.79 13.23
CA CYS A 105 10.64 17.36 14.36
C CYS A 105 10.92 15.91 14.80
N ASP A 106 11.55 15.07 13.98
CA ASP A 106 12.03 13.75 14.40
C ASP A 106 13.56 13.76 14.62
N VAL A 107 13.99 14.53 15.62
CA VAL A 107 15.28 14.28 16.29
C VAL A 107 15.05 13.19 17.33
N VAL A 108 14.66 11.99 16.90
CA VAL A 108 14.77 10.80 17.74
C VAL A 108 16.11 10.13 17.41
N SER A 109 17.14 10.67 18.06
CA SER A 109 18.30 9.94 18.64
C SER A 109 19.23 9.05 17.81
N THR A 110 19.10 8.89 16.48
CA THR A 110 20.02 7.98 15.73
C THR A 110 20.70 8.56 14.50
N GLY A 111 20.35 9.77 14.04
CA GLY A 111 21.09 10.46 12.97
C GLY A 111 20.98 9.83 11.57
N THR A 112 20.19 8.77 11.41
CA THR A 112 19.77 8.23 10.12
C THR A 112 18.52 8.95 9.65
N ARG A 113 18.58 9.59 8.48
CA ARG A 113 17.39 10.15 7.82
C ARG A 113 16.39 9.02 7.60
N ASN A 114 15.14 9.25 7.99
CA ASN A 114 14.06 8.31 7.72
C ASN A 114 13.79 8.27 6.20
N ASP A 115 14.10 7.16 5.55
CA ASP A 115 13.94 6.93 4.10
C ASP A 115 12.61 6.16 3.85
N ALA A 116 12.04 6.22 2.65
CA ALA A 116 10.91 5.38 2.24
C ALA A 116 11.30 3.90 2.27
N LYS A 117 12.61 3.63 2.17
CA LYS A 117 13.22 2.31 2.37
C LYS A 117 13.06 1.78 3.79
N ASP A 118 12.77 2.63 4.75
CA ASP A 118 12.56 2.21 6.12
C ASP A 118 11.32 1.35 6.23
N ARG A 119 11.48 0.24 6.95
CA ARG A 119 10.40 -0.68 7.25
C ARG A 119 9.28 0.07 7.99
N PHE A 120 8.04 -0.24 7.63
CA PHE A 120 6.89 0.20 8.41
C PHE A 120 6.77 -0.66 9.67
N GLU A 121 6.63 0.00 10.81
CA GLU A 121 6.28 -0.62 12.08
C GLU A 121 4.79 -1.05 12.11
N ASN A 122 4.43 -1.89 13.07
CA ASN A 122 3.04 -2.35 13.22
C ASN A 122 2.11 -1.17 13.50
N CYS A 123 1.05 -1.05 12.70
CA CYS A 123 0.07 0.05 12.78
C CYS A 123 0.68 1.46 12.60
N GLU A 124 1.87 1.55 11.99
CA GLU A 124 2.43 2.84 11.59
C GLU A 124 1.53 3.48 10.53
N LEU A 125 1.23 4.77 10.72
CA LEU A 125 0.51 5.59 9.76
C LEU A 125 1.47 6.57 9.11
N ARG A 126 1.53 6.54 7.78
CA ARG A 126 2.20 7.57 6.98
C ARG A 126 1.18 8.24 6.07
N ALA A 127 1.20 9.57 6.01
CA ALA A 127 0.37 10.35 5.11
C ALA A 127 1.23 10.87 3.96
N TYR A 128 0.72 10.79 2.74
CA TYR A 128 1.38 11.26 1.54
C TYR A 128 0.44 12.14 0.72
N GLU A 129 0.98 13.20 0.13
CA GLU A 129 0.39 13.86 -1.03
C GLU A 129 0.85 13.10 -2.28
N MET A 130 -0.10 12.61 -3.07
CA MET A 130 0.16 11.87 -4.30
C MET A 130 -0.13 12.76 -5.50
N SER A 131 0.83 12.88 -6.41
CA SER A 131 0.67 13.53 -7.70
C SER A 131 1.23 12.64 -8.82
N TRP A 132 0.77 12.86 -10.04
CA TRP A 132 1.25 12.14 -11.22
C TRP A 132 1.11 13.01 -12.45
N ASP A 133 1.88 12.69 -13.48
CA ASP A 133 1.76 13.30 -14.78
C ASP A 133 1.19 12.29 -15.79
N ASP A 134 0.08 12.67 -16.44
CA ASP A 134 -0.60 11.89 -17.50
C ASP A 134 -0.20 12.38 -18.92
N ASN A 135 0.82 13.23 -19.04
CA ASN A 135 1.16 13.92 -20.29
C ASN A 135 1.73 13.01 -21.40
N ASP A 136 2.01 11.73 -21.15
CA ASP A 136 2.46 10.80 -22.18
C ASP A 136 1.50 9.61 -22.37
N ILE A 137 0.78 9.61 -23.49
CA ILE A 137 -0.22 8.58 -23.85
C ILE A 137 0.45 7.21 -24.06
N MET A 138 1.77 7.17 -24.24
CA MET A 138 2.53 5.95 -24.54
C MET A 138 3.27 5.39 -23.32
N GLU A 139 3.41 6.15 -22.23
CA GLU A 139 4.16 5.74 -21.04
C GLU A 139 3.25 5.59 -19.81
N ARG A 140 3.65 4.73 -18.88
CA ARG A 140 2.93 4.53 -17.61
C ARG A 140 3.15 5.78 -16.74
N PRO A 141 2.14 6.28 -16.00
CA PRO A 141 2.30 7.49 -15.20
C PRO A 141 3.36 7.29 -14.11
N VAL A 142 4.18 8.32 -13.91
CA VAL A 142 5.13 8.37 -12.80
C VAL A 142 4.44 9.03 -11.61
N PHE A 143 4.37 8.32 -10.50
CA PHE A 143 3.78 8.83 -9.26
C PHE A 143 4.84 9.50 -8.40
N THR A 144 4.54 10.71 -7.93
CA THR A 144 5.29 11.40 -6.89
C THR A 144 4.53 11.32 -5.57
N MET A 145 5.19 10.76 -4.56
CA MET A 145 4.66 10.54 -3.22
C MET A 145 5.42 11.43 -2.23
N LYS A 146 4.81 12.55 -1.85
CA LYS A 146 5.41 13.49 -0.89
C LYS A 146 4.91 13.22 0.51
N GLU A 147 5.78 12.73 1.38
CA GLU A 147 5.43 12.41 2.78
C GLU A 147 5.03 13.68 3.52
N LEU A 148 3.82 13.72 4.07
CA LEU A 148 3.30 14.85 4.83
C LEU A 148 3.56 14.68 6.32
N CYS A 149 3.35 13.47 6.84
CA CYS A 149 3.62 13.15 8.23
C CYS A 149 3.72 11.63 8.45
N ARG A 150 4.35 11.28 9.58
CA ARG A 150 4.49 9.91 10.08
C ARG A 150 4.06 9.86 11.53
N SER A 151 3.33 8.81 11.90
CA SER A 151 2.91 8.56 13.27
C SER A 151 3.06 7.08 13.61
N THR A 152 3.90 6.80 14.60
CA THR A 152 3.98 5.51 15.27
C THR A 152 3.15 5.62 16.54
N ASN A 153 1.83 5.49 16.43
CA ASN A 153 1.01 5.30 17.62
C ASN A 153 1.31 3.91 18.18
N VAL A 154 2.26 3.84 19.11
CA VAL A 154 2.36 2.73 20.05
C VAL A 154 1.10 2.82 20.91
N ILE A 155 0.04 2.12 20.50
CA ILE A 155 -1.10 1.86 21.38
C ILE A 155 -0.55 0.98 22.50
N ASN A 156 -0.08 1.62 23.57
CA ASN A 156 0.22 0.97 24.85
C ASN A 156 -1.08 0.82 25.65
#